data_AF-A0A4R3KUP1-F1
#
_entry.id   AF-A0A4R3KUP1-F1
#
_cell.length_a   1.000
_cell.length_b   1.000
_cell.length_c   1.000
_cell.angle_alpha   90.00
_cell.angle_beta   90.00
_cell.angle_gamma   90.00
#
_symmetry.space_group_name_H-M   'P 1'
#
loop_
_entity.id
_entity.type
_entity.pdbx_description
1 polymer ?
#
loop_
_entity_poly.entity_id
_entity_poly.type
_entity_poly.pdbx_seq_one_letter_code
_entity_poly.pdbx_strand_id
1 'polypeptide(L)'
;MDKFLLLTVLALCCTACASQKKPASVDRPGDSRTRQLQYIDDNAYFLEELSEEESYGYQESNPVKVGGAKEKAGPMNERRFLNALSGPNGEELKYFRAGSCCPFKTPDGLLGNTGLLDRYRVYWEGSKDTLDIYINMYDEGDLKIPVGLNGRKR
;
A
#
# COMPACT_ATOMS: atom_id res chain seq x y z
N MET A 1 -60.35 -0.35 47.24
CA MET A 1 -59.73 0.90 47.69
C MET A 1 -58.26 0.78 47.33
N ASP A 2 -57.92 1.11 46.09
CA ASP A 2 -57.25 2.36 45.70
C ASP A 2 -55.74 2.21 46.00
N LYS A 3 -54.77 2.38 45.10
CA LYS A 3 -54.59 3.13 43.85
C LYS A 3 -53.38 2.46 43.15
N PHE A 4 -53.43 2.21 41.85
CA PHE A 4 -52.93 3.11 40.80
C PHE A 4 -51.41 3.29 40.81
N LEU A 5 -50.85 3.08 39.60
CA LEU A 5 -49.84 3.93 38.96
C LEU A 5 -48.44 3.29 38.76
N LEU A 6 -48.26 2.89 37.50
CA LEU A 6 -47.07 2.97 36.64
C LEU A 6 -45.69 3.02 37.30
N LEU A 7 -44.79 2.15 36.84
CA LEU A 7 -43.43 2.57 36.51
C LEU A 7 -42.94 1.85 35.26
N THR A 8 -42.65 2.71 34.28
CA THR A 8 -42.20 2.55 32.91
C THR A 8 -40.96 1.68 32.74
N VAL A 9 -41.02 0.70 31.84
CA VAL A 9 -39.84 0.02 31.27
C VAL A 9 -39.13 1.02 30.35
N LEU A 10 -38.02 1.57 30.82
CA LEU A 10 -37.14 2.42 30.02
C LEU A 10 -36.23 1.52 29.16
N ALA A 11 -36.69 1.21 27.94
CA ALA A 11 -35.88 0.55 26.93
C ALA A 11 -34.88 1.56 26.35
N LEU A 12 -33.69 1.64 26.95
CA LEU A 12 -32.58 2.45 26.47
C LEU A 12 -31.86 1.70 25.33
N CYS A 13 -32.39 1.81 24.11
CA CYS A 13 -31.68 1.40 22.90
C CYS A 13 -30.52 2.37 22.65
N CYS A 14 -29.33 2.06 23.14
CA CYS A 14 -28.10 2.70 22.72
C CYS A 14 -27.76 2.23 21.30
N THR A 15 -28.40 2.81 20.29
CA THR A 15 -27.92 2.74 18.91
C THR A 15 -26.67 3.61 18.80
N ALA A 16 -25.53 3.05 19.19
CA ALA A 16 -24.23 3.65 18.93
C ALA A 16 -23.94 3.54 17.43
N CYS A 17 -24.37 4.53 16.65
CA CYS A 17 -23.80 4.79 15.34
C CYS A 17 -22.37 5.32 15.55
N ALA A 18 -21.40 4.41 15.64
CA ALA A 18 -19.99 4.78 15.61
C ALA A 18 -19.69 5.34 14.20
N SER A 19 -19.73 6.67 14.06
CA SER A 19 -19.10 7.35 12.92
C SER A 19 -17.62 7.00 12.94
N GLN A 20 -17.20 6.14 12.02
CA GLN A 20 -15.80 5.91 11.74
C GLN A 20 -15.20 7.23 11.25
N LYS A 21 -14.49 7.94 12.14
CA LYS A 21 -13.67 9.09 11.74
C LYS A 21 -12.62 8.55 10.77
N LYS A 22 -12.69 8.98 9.49
CA LYS A 22 -11.57 8.79 8.58
C LYS A 22 -10.35 9.42 9.24
N PRO A 23 -9.23 8.70 9.43
CA PRO A 23 -8.00 9.34 9.87
C PRO A 23 -7.69 10.44 8.84
N ALA A 24 -7.47 11.67 9.32
CA ALA A 24 -7.03 12.75 8.47
C ALA A 24 -5.71 12.32 7.83
N SER A 25 -5.63 12.34 6.50
CA SER A 25 -4.36 12.30 5.80
C SER A 25 -3.56 13.50 6.30
N VAL A 26 -2.45 13.23 6.99
CA VAL A 26 -1.52 14.31 7.35
C VAL A 26 -0.83 14.66 6.04
N ASP A 27 -1.22 15.76 5.40
CA ASP A 27 -0.57 16.26 4.19
C ASP A 27 0.91 16.52 4.52
N ARG A 28 1.78 15.64 4.05
CA ARG A 28 3.23 15.70 4.28
C ARG A 28 3.95 15.84 2.95
N PRO A 29 5.04 16.64 2.90
CA PRO A 29 5.87 16.71 1.71
C PRO A 29 6.40 15.32 1.33
N GLY A 30 6.11 14.86 0.11
CA GLY A 30 6.52 13.54 -0.40
C GLY A 30 5.38 12.52 -0.45
N ASP A 31 4.48 12.58 0.54
CA ASP A 31 3.27 11.75 0.62
C ASP A 31 2.20 12.28 -0.36
N SER A 32 1.55 11.36 -1.07
CA SER A 32 0.53 11.64 -2.06
C SER A 32 -0.60 10.58 -2.07
N ARG A 33 -0.67 9.73 -1.04
CA ARG A 33 -1.70 8.70 -0.92
C ARG A 33 -3.05 9.34 -0.62
N THR A 34 -4.05 9.03 -1.45
CA THR A 34 -5.42 9.52 -1.29
C THR A 34 -6.41 8.39 -0.99
N ARG A 35 -6.04 7.15 -1.31
CA ARG A 35 -6.85 5.95 -1.14
C ARG A 35 -6.43 5.14 0.08
N GLN A 36 -7.42 4.53 0.73
CA GLN A 36 -7.14 3.58 1.81
C GLN A 36 -6.58 2.27 1.24
N LEU A 37 -5.57 1.72 1.92
CA LEU A 37 -5.00 0.43 1.57
C LEU A 37 -5.99 -0.68 1.87
N GLN A 38 -6.23 -1.51 0.86
CA GLN A 38 -6.95 -2.77 1.00
C GLN A 38 -5.96 -3.93 0.95
N TYR A 39 -6.33 -5.06 1.54
CA TYR A 39 -5.46 -6.22 1.69
C TYR A 39 -6.19 -7.46 1.15
N ILE A 40 -5.43 -8.33 0.49
CA ILE A 40 -5.84 -9.71 0.25
C ILE A 40 -5.65 -10.50 1.55
N ASP A 41 -4.47 -10.35 2.15
CA ASP A 41 -4.06 -10.95 3.42
C ASP A 41 -2.95 -10.09 4.07
N ASP A 42 -2.41 -10.53 5.21
CA ASP A 42 -1.36 -9.80 5.95
C ASP A 42 -0.06 -9.58 5.14
N ASN A 43 0.14 -10.35 4.06
CA ASN A 43 1.32 -10.37 3.22
C ASN A 43 1.08 -9.77 1.83
N ALA A 44 -0.12 -9.33 1.47
CA ALA A 44 -0.41 -8.79 0.14
C ALA A 44 -1.48 -7.69 0.16
N TYR A 45 -1.20 -6.59 -0.55
CA TYR A 45 -2.22 -5.58 -0.85
C TYR A 45 -3.25 -6.12 -1.85
N PHE A 46 -4.43 -5.51 -1.86
CA PHE A 46 -5.39 -5.65 -2.95
C PHE A 46 -5.26 -4.43 -3.86
N LEU A 47 -4.80 -4.66 -5.09
CA LEU A 47 -4.58 -3.62 -6.11
C LEU A 47 -5.62 -3.76 -7.23
N GLU A 48 -6.35 -2.69 -7.51
CA GLU A 48 -7.44 -2.68 -8.51
C GLU A 48 -7.13 -1.81 -9.74
N GLU A 49 -6.24 -0.83 -9.59
CA GLU A 49 -5.95 0.16 -10.63
C GLU A 49 -4.66 -0.17 -11.36
N LEU A 50 -4.74 -0.27 -12.69
CA LEU A 50 -3.57 -0.29 -13.57
C LEU A 50 -3.01 1.12 -13.72
N SER A 51 -1.69 1.27 -13.71
CA SER A 51 -1.04 2.52 -14.09
C SER A 51 -1.23 2.77 -15.59
N GLU A 52 -1.50 4.01 -15.98
CA GLU A 52 -1.43 4.47 -17.38
C GLU A 52 -0.01 4.91 -17.76
N GLU A 53 0.84 5.17 -16.76
CA GLU A 53 2.22 5.59 -16.96
C GLU A 53 3.14 4.37 -17.08
N GLU A 54 3.77 4.20 -18.24
CA GLU A 54 4.77 3.16 -18.49
C GLU A 54 6.01 3.28 -17.60
N SER A 55 6.25 4.44 -16.97
CA SER A 55 7.38 4.66 -16.06
C SER A 55 7.10 4.19 -14.63
N TYR A 56 5.83 4.00 -14.25
CA TYR A 56 5.44 3.74 -12.86
C TYR A 56 6.02 2.41 -12.36
N GLY A 57 6.85 2.51 -11.32
CA GLY A 57 7.61 1.41 -10.76
C GLY A 57 8.83 0.99 -11.57
N TYR A 58 8.89 1.26 -12.87
CA TYR A 58 10.01 0.85 -13.74
C TYR A 58 11.13 1.88 -13.84
N GLN A 59 10.90 3.13 -13.43
CA GLN A 59 11.91 4.19 -13.41
C GLN A 59 12.12 4.74 -12.00
N GLU A 60 13.37 5.10 -11.70
CA GLU A 60 13.76 5.73 -10.43
C GLU A 60 13.01 7.03 -10.15
N SER A 61 12.64 7.76 -11.22
CA SER A 61 11.90 9.02 -11.17
C SER A 61 10.41 8.83 -10.87
N ASN A 62 9.88 7.62 -11.05
CA ASN A 62 8.48 7.27 -10.78
C ASN A 62 8.38 5.95 -9.98
N PRO A 63 8.96 5.89 -8.76
CA PRO A 63 8.99 4.66 -8.00
C PRO A 63 7.65 4.38 -7.32
N VAL A 64 7.42 3.13 -6.94
CA VAL A 64 6.24 2.76 -6.14
C VAL A 64 6.43 3.26 -4.71
N LYS A 65 5.59 4.20 -4.28
CA LYS A 65 5.61 4.79 -2.93
C LYS A 65 4.80 3.96 -1.94
N VAL A 66 5.38 2.87 -1.45
CA VAL A 66 4.71 1.99 -0.46
C VAL A 66 4.70 2.61 0.93
N GLY A 67 5.71 3.42 1.26
CA GLY A 67 5.87 4.05 2.57
C GLY A 67 6.03 3.04 3.70
N GLY A 68 5.85 3.49 4.94
CA GLY A 68 5.98 2.66 6.14
C GLY A 68 7.26 2.88 6.93
N ALA A 69 8.10 3.85 6.59
CA ALA A 69 9.29 4.18 7.37
C ALA A 69 8.94 4.56 8.83
N LYS A 70 7.83 5.29 9.03
CA LYS A 70 7.37 5.75 10.35
C LYS A 70 6.93 4.59 11.24
N GLU A 71 6.22 3.63 10.68
CA GLU A 71 5.70 2.44 11.36
C GLU A 71 6.74 1.31 11.42
N LYS A 72 7.96 1.54 10.91
CA LYS A 72 8.98 0.50 10.70
C LYS A 72 8.45 -0.68 9.87
N ALA A 73 7.49 -0.38 9.00
CA ALA A 73 6.78 -1.30 8.12
C ALA A 73 7.33 -1.29 6.69
N GLY A 74 8.23 -0.37 6.34
CA GLY A 74 8.73 -0.17 4.97
C GLY A 74 9.06 -1.46 4.22
N PRO A 75 10.03 -2.29 4.70
CA PRO A 75 10.37 -3.54 4.02
C PRO A 75 9.21 -4.55 3.92
N MET A 76 8.30 -4.54 4.89
CA MET A 76 7.09 -5.38 4.83
C MET A 76 6.12 -4.87 3.77
N ASN A 77 5.94 -3.55 3.64
CA ASN A 77 5.07 -2.94 2.65
C ASN A 77 5.59 -3.15 1.22
N GLU A 78 6.91 -3.15 1.00
CA GLU A 78 7.52 -3.54 -0.28
C GLU A 78 7.12 -4.96 -0.68
N ARG A 79 7.26 -5.92 0.24
CA ARG A 79 6.86 -7.31 0.00
C ARG A 79 5.36 -7.43 -0.22
N ARG A 80 4.54 -6.69 0.53
CA ARG A 80 3.08 -6.66 0.33
C ARG A 80 2.68 -6.17 -1.05
N PHE A 81 3.38 -5.17 -1.57
CA PHE A 81 3.17 -4.70 -2.94
C PHE A 81 3.58 -5.75 -3.96
N LEU A 82 4.77 -6.34 -3.83
CA LEU A 82 5.26 -7.37 -4.75
C LEU A 82 4.38 -8.64 -4.75
N ASN A 83 3.93 -9.08 -3.59
CA ASN A 83 3.02 -10.22 -3.43
C ASN A 83 1.59 -9.94 -3.95
N ALA A 84 1.25 -8.67 -4.16
CA ALA A 84 -0.03 -8.25 -4.73
C ALA A 84 -0.02 -8.26 -6.27
N LEU A 85 1.13 -8.52 -6.89
CA LEU A 85 1.31 -8.54 -8.33
C LEU A 85 1.32 -9.98 -8.87
N SER A 86 1.04 -10.10 -10.15
CA SER A 86 1.07 -11.33 -10.94
C SER A 86 1.55 -11.01 -12.36
N GLY A 87 1.96 -12.03 -13.09
CA GLY A 87 2.36 -11.90 -14.49
C GLY A 87 1.20 -11.41 -15.39
N PRO A 88 1.49 -11.12 -16.68
CA PRO A 88 0.53 -10.58 -17.64
C PRO A 88 -0.68 -11.48 -17.89
N ASN A 89 -0.62 -12.77 -17.54
CA ASN A 89 -1.74 -13.71 -17.63
C ASN A 89 -2.20 -14.24 -16.26
N GLY A 90 -1.71 -13.65 -15.16
CA GLY A 90 -2.04 -14.05 -13.79
C GLY A 90 -1.08 -15.10 -13.20
N GLU A 91 0.10 -15.27 -13.79
CA GLU A 91 1.15 -16.15 -13.28
C GLU A 91 1.63 -15.68 -11.89
N GLU A 92 2.06 -16.63 -11.05
CA GLU A 92 2.70 -16.29 -9.77
C GLU A 92 3.97 -15.47 -10.02
N LEU A 93 4.02 -14.27 -9.45
CA LEU A 93 5.18 -13.41 -9.52
C LEU A 93 6.21 -13.84 -8.46
N LYS A 94 7.44 -14.07 -8.91
CA LYS A 94 8.60 -14.31 -8.06
C LYS A 94 9.49 -13.08 -8.09
N TYR A 95 10.23 -12.85 -7.02
CA TYR A 95 11.12 -11.70 -6.94
C TYR A 95 12.33 -11.95 -6.04
N PHE A 96 13.36 -11.16 -6.27
CA PHE A 96 14.48 -11.00 -5.35
C PHE A 96 14.91 -9.54 -5.30
N ARG A 97 15.49 -9.13 -4.17
CA ARG A 97 16.00 -7.78 -3.99
C ARG A 97 17.37 -7.65 -4.67
N ALA A 98 17.48 -6.77 -5.66
CA ALA A 98 18.71 -6.51 -6.40
C ALA A 98 19.62 -5.48 -5.70
N GLY A 99 19.12 -4.81 -4.65
CA GLY A 99 19.89 -3.89 -3.80
C GLY A 99 19.16 -2.56 -3.58
N SER A 100 19.75 -1.72 -2.73
CA SER A 100 19.35 -0.31 -2.62
C SER A 100 20.15 0.54 -3.60
N CYS A 101 19.54 1.60 -4.10
CA CYS A 101 20.13 2.52 -5.06
C CYS A 101 19.56 3.93 -4.89
N CYS A 102 19.87 4.78 -5.88
CA CYS A 102 19.01 5.88 -6.25
C CYS A 102 18.71 6.82 -5.08
N PRO A 103 19.73 7.54 -4.57
CA PRO A 103 19.53 8.47 -3.48
C PRO A 103 18.58 9.59 -3.89
N PHE A 104 17.57 9.84 -3.06
CA PHE A 104 16.59 10.88 -3.29
C PHE A 104 16.29 11.62 -1.97
N LYS A 105 15.77 12.84 -2.09
CA LYS A 105 15.41 13.66 -0.94
C LYS A 105 14.00 13.36 -0.47
N THR A 106 13.86 13.10 0.82
CA THR A 106 12.58 12.87 1.51
C THR A 106 12.73 13.29 2.97
N PRO A 107 11.72 13.94 3.58
CA PRO A 107 11.72 14.23 5.01
C PRO A 107 11.70 12.96 5.88
N ASP A 108 11.31 11.81 5.33
CA ASP A 108 11.25 10.54 6.04
C ASP A 108 12.55 9.72 5.93
N GLY A 109 13.56 10.26 5.24
CA GLY A 109 14.85 9.61 5.03
C GLY A 109 15.72 9.55 6.31
N LEU A 110 16.42 8.43 6.51
CA LEU A 110 17.21 8.17 7.72
C LEU A 110 18.59 8.88 7.73
N LEU A 111 19.09 9.33 6.58
CA LEU A 111 20.41 9.95 6.44
C LEU A 111 20.29 11.39 5.95
N GLY A 112 19.99 12.32 6.86
CA GLY A 112 19.91 13.75 6.54
C GLY A 112 18.88 14.04 5.45
N ASN A 113 17.65 13.58 5.64
CA ASN A 113 16.53 13.68 4.69
C ASN A 113 16.84 13.03 3.33
N THR A 114 17.60 11.94 3.35
CA THR A 114 17.92 11.15 2.16
C THR A 114 17.43 9.72 2.36
N GLY A 115 16.66 9.24 1.40
CA GLY A 115 16.28 7.83 1.26
C GLY A 115 17.04 7.18 0.11
N LEU A 116 17.08 5.85 0.11
CA LEU A 116 17.54 5.04 -1.02
C LEU A 116 16.35 4.21 -1.52
N LEU A 117 16.08 4.22 -2.82
CA LEU A 117 15.09 3.29 -3.37
C LEU A 117 15.61 1.87 -3.27
N ASP A 118 14.70 0.91 -3.12
CA ASP A 118 15.02 -0.50 -3.26
C ASP A 118 14.62 -0.98 -4.65
N ARG A 119 15.58 -1.60 -5.33
CA ARG A 119 15.36 -2.23 -6.63
C ARG A 119 15.10 -3.72 -6.44
N TYR A 120 13.92 -4.16 -6.84
CA TYR A 120 13.56 -5.57 -6.91
C TYR A 120 13.56 -6.03 -8.36
N ARG A 121 13.95 -7.28 -8.58
CA ARG A 121 13.77 -7.95 -9.88
C ARG A 121 12.64 -8.93 -9.77
N VAL A 122 11.66 -8.78 -10.65
CA VAL A 122 10.48 -9.65 -10.71
C VAL A 122 10.51 -10.51 -11.96
N TYR A 123 9.96 -11.72 -11.86
CA TYR A 123 9.87 -12.68 -12.95
C TYR A 123 8.73 -13.67 -12.68
N TRP A 124 8.33 -14.41 -13.69
CA TRP A 124 7.31 -15.46 -13.58
C TRP A 124 7.65 -16.62 -14.52
N GLU A 125 6.95 -17.74 -14.38
CA GLU A 125 7.14 -18.88 -15.27
C GLU A 125 6.84 -18.49 -16.73
N GLY A 126 7.79 -18.73 -17.63
CA GLY A 126 7.68 -18.33 -19.04
C GLY A 126 8.21 -16.92 -19.36
N SER A 127 8.57 -16.12 -18.36
CA SER A 127 9.31 -14.86 -18.60
C SER A 127 10.71 -15.15 -19.17
N LYS A 128 11.14 -14.33 -20.13
CA LYS A 128 12.47 -14.47 -20.77
C LYS A 128 13.59 -13.77 -19.98
N ASP A 129 13.23 -12.79 -19.17
CA ASP A 129 14.13 -11.97 -18.36
C ASP A 129 13.37 -11.43 -17.15
N THR A 130 14.09 -10.78 -16.24
CA THR A 130 13.54 -10.06 -15.10
C THR A 130 13.11 -8.63 -15.47
N LEU A 131 12.11 -8.10 -14.76
CA LEU A 131 11.76 -6.68 -14.77
C LEU A 131 12.22 -6.02 -13.47
N ASP A 132 12.85 -4.86 -13.55
CA ASP A 132 13.23 -4.07 -12.37
C ASP A 132 12.01 -3.27 -11.85
N ILE A 133 11.72 -3.33 -10.56
CA ILE A 133 10.76 -2.46 -9.88
C ILE A 133 11.49 -1.66 -8.80
N TYR A 134 11.40 -0.34 -8.89
CA TYR A 134 11.92 0.62 -7.92
C TYR A 134 10.85 0.96 -6.90
N ILE A 135 11.16 0.75 -5.63
CA ILE A 135 10.22 0.94 -4.52
C ILE A 135 10.78 1.96 -3.53
N ASN A 136 9.93 2.90 -3.15
CA ASN A 136 10.15 3.89 -2.12
C ASN A 136 9.39 3.47 -0.86
N MET A 137 10.12 3.01 0.16
CA MET A 137 9.58 2.63 1.47
C MET A 137 9.46 3.78 2.47
N TYR A 138 9.79 5.01 2.07
CA TYR A 138 9.77 6.20 2.91
C TYR A 138 8.47 6.96 2.75
N ASP A 139 8.19 7.40 1.52
CA ASP A 139 7.01 8.21 1.19
C ASP A 139 5.82 7.31 0.81
N GLU A 140 4.62 7.81 1.04
CA GLU A 140 3.36 7.13 0.75
C GLU A 140 2.73 7.65 -0.54
N GLY A 141 2.30 6.75 -1.42
CA GLY A 141 1.52 7.08 -2.60
C GLY A 141 0.39 6.10 -2.81
N ASP A 142 -0.53 6.46 -3.70
CA ASP A 142 -1.53 5.53 -4.20
C ASP A 142 -0.84 4.41 -4.97
N LEU A 143 -1.19 3.17 -4.64
CA LEU A 143 -0.58 1.99 -5.22
C LEU A 143 -1.35 1.58 -6.48
N LYS A 144 -0.63 1.44 -7.58
CA LYS A 144 -1.15 0.98 -8.87
C LYS A 144 -0.38 -0.26 -9.32
N ILE A 145 -0.93 -0.99 -10.27
CA ILE A 145 -0.27 -2.12 -10.91
C ILE A 145 0.58 -1.55 -12.06
N PRO A 146 1.91 -1.82 -12.11
CA PRO A 146 2.76 -1.40 -13.22
C PRO A 146 2.28 -1.96 -14.56
N VAL A 147 2.44 -1.19 -15.64
CA VAL A 147 2.04 -1.59 -16.99
C VAL A 147 2.64 -2.95 -17.36
N GLY A 148 1.83 -3.84 -17.94
CA GLY A 148 2.26 -5.18 -18.35
C GLY A 148 2.24 -6.25 -17.24
N LEU A 149 1.89 -5.88 -16.00
CA LEU A 149 1.60 -6.82 -14.91
C LEU A 149 0.10 -6.80 -14.57
N ASN A 150 -0.34 -7.74 -13.74
CA ASN A 150 -1.69 -7.78 -13.19
C ASN A 150 -1.69 -7.78 -11.67
N GLY A 151 -2.83 -7.45 -11.07
CA GLY A 151 -3.09 -7.69 -9.65
C GLY A 151 -3.35 -9.17 -9.37
N ARG A 152 -2.76 -9.70 -8.30
CA ARG A 152 -3.06 -11.03 -7.77
C ARG A 152 -4.56 -11.09 -7.44
N LYS A 153 -5.23 -12.13 -7.93
CA LYS A 153 -6.65 -12.36 -7.62
C LYS A 153 -6.81 -12.79 -6.16
N ARG A 154 -7.94 -12.39 -5.57
CA ARG A 154 -8.38 -12.86 -4.25
C ARG A 154 -8.68 -14.36 -4.26
#